data_AF-A0A6J4H3D0-F1
#
_entry.id   AF-A0A6J4H3D0-F1
#
_cell.length_a   1.000
_cell.length_b   1.000
_cell.length_c   1.000
_cell.angle_alpha   90.00
_cell.angle_beta   90.00
_cell.angle_gamma   90.00
#
_symmetry.space_group_name_H-M   'P 1'
#
loop_
_entity.id
_entity.type
_entity.pdbx_description
1 polymer ?
#
loop_
_entity_poly.entity_id
_entity_poly.type
_entity_poly.pdbx_seq_one_letter_code
_entity_poly.pdbx_strand_id
1 'polypeptide(L)'
;GHEPTRERLQSAEDRERYDDTTKCILCAACTSSCPVFWTDGQYFGPAAIVNAHRFIFDSRDDAGDMRLEILNDKEGVWRCRTTFNCSEACPRGIQVTKAIAEVKQAILTRKI
;
A
#
# COMPACT_ATOMS: atom_id res chain seq x y z
N GLY A 1 17.95 -20.16 -8.60
CA GLY A 1 17.67 -20.12 -7.15
C GLY A 1 17.37 -21.54 -6.69
N HIS A 2 17.90 -21.95 -5.54
CA HIS A 2 17.58 -23.27 -4.97
C HIS A 2 16.13 -23.32 -4.49
N GLU A 3 15.50 -24.49 -4.53
CA GLU A 3 14.18 -24.69 -3.92
C GLU A 3 14.25 -24.41 -2.41
N PRO A 4 13.31 -23.63 -1.84
CA PRO A 4 13.28 -23.40 -0.40
C PRO A 4 13.06 -24.71 0.35
N THR A 5 13.88 -25.00 1.36
CA THR A 5 13.75 -26.21 2.20
C THR A 5 12.76 -26.05 3.36
N ARG A 6 12.31 -24.81 3.63
CA ARG A 6 11.33 -24.43 4.65
C ARG A 6 10.72 -23.05 4.35
N GLU A 7 9.72 -22.65 5.10
CA GLU A 7 9.09 -21.34 5.06
C GLU A 7 10.02 -20.21 5.56
N ARG A 8 9.73 -18.97 5.14
CA ARG A 8 10.33 -17.76 5.73
C ARG A 8 9.60 -17.46 7.05
N LEU A 9 10.33 -17.50 8.16
CA LEU A 9 9.79 -17.22 9.49
C LEU A 9 9.28 -15.78 9.58
N GLN A 10 8.15 -15.58 10.24
CA GLN A 10 7.53 -14.28 10.47
C GLN A 10 6.75 -14.32 11.79
N SER A 11 6.90 -13.30 12.62
CA SER A 11 6.13 -13.20 13.87
C SER A 11 4.67 -12.80 13.59
N ALA A 12 3.78 -13.03 14.57
CA ALA A 12 2.39 -12.58 14.46
C ALA A 12 2.28 -11.04 14.36
N GLU A 13 3.15 -10.31 15.07
CA GLU A 13 3.22 -8.84 15.05
C GLU A 13 3.66 -8.33 13.67
N ASP A 14 4.71 -8.92 13.08
CA ASP A 14 5.16 -8.56 11.73
C ASP A 14 4.07 -8.82 10.69
N ARG A 15 3.32 -9.93 10.85
CA ARG A 15 2.25 -10.31 9.94
C ARG A 15 1.09 -9.31 10.03
N GLU A 16 0.66 -8.98 11.26
CA GLU A 16 -0.46 -8.08 11.54
C GLU A 16 -0.28 -6.70 10.91
N ARG A 17 0.97 -6.24 10.80
CA ARG A 17 1.31 -4.92 10.26
C ARG A 17 0.76 -4.64 8.86
N TYR A 18 0.59 -5.68 8.05
CA TYR A 18 0.07 -5.54 6.69
C TYR A 18 -1.15 -6.43 6.40
N ASP A 19 -1.70 -7.09 7.42
CA ASP A 19 -2.88 -7.99 7.33
C ASP A 19 -4.03 -7.38 6.55
N ASP A 20 -4.37 -6.15 6.87
CA ASP A 20 -5.52 -5.49 6.26
C ASP A 20 -5.34 -5.33 4.74
N THR A 21 -4.15 -4.89 4.31
CA THR A 21 -3.85 -4.67 2.89
C THR A 21 -3.74 -5.95 2.07
N THR A 22 -3.54 -7.11 2.70
CA THR A 22 -3.57 -8.42 2.00
C THR A 22 -4.95 -8.80 1.49
N LYS A 23 -6.03 -8.22 2.04
CA LYS A 23 -7.42 -8.53 1.71
C LYS A 23 -7.88 -7.93 0.37
N CYS A 24 -7.02 -7.17 -0.31
CA CYS A 24 -7.35 -6.51 -1.57
C CYS A 24 -7.73 -7.54 -2.64
N ILE A 25 -8.88 -7.36 -3.29
CA ILE A 25 -9.41 -8.24 -4.35
C ILE A 25 -9.31 -7.62 -5.74
N LEU A 26 -8.55 -6.53 -5.90
CA LEU A 26 -8.34 -5.82 -7.17
C LEU A 26 -9.64 -5.39 -7.89
N CYS A 27 -10.74 -5.17 -7.16
CA CYS A 27 -12.04 -4.76 -7.73
C CYS A 27 -12.11 -3.32 -8.28
N ALA A 28 -11.02 -2.55 -8.14
CA ALA A 28 -10.91 -1.14 -8.53
C ALA A 28 -11.86 -0.14 -7.82
N ALA A 29 -12.76 -0.57 -6.92
CA ALA A 29 -13.74 0.31 -6.25
C ALA A 29 -13.11 1.54 -5.56
N CYS A 30 -11.99 1.35 -4.88
CA CYS A 30 -11.27 2.45 -4.21
C CYS A 30 -10.65 3.44 -5.21
N THR A 31 -10.17 2.95 -6.35
CA THR A 31 -9.60 3.76 -7.42
C THR A 31 -10.69 4.54 -8.14
N SER A 32 -11.79 3.86 -8.50
CA SER A 32 -12.92 4.49 -9.19
C SER A 32 -13.73 5.43 -8.31
N SER A 33 -13.63 5.35 -6.97
CA SER A 33 -14.27 6.32 -6.06
C SER A 33 -13.42 7.56 -5.76
N CYS A 34 -12.14 7.56 -6.17
CA CYS A 34 -11.19 8.62 -5.81
C CYS A 34 -11.27 9.82 -6.78
N PRO A 35 -11.70 11.02 -6.32
CA PRO A 35 -11.81 12.17 -7.20
C PRO A 35 -10.47 12.66 -7.75
N VAL A 36 -9.39 12.51 -6.96
CA VAL A 36 -8.04 12.86 -7.41
C VAL A 36 -7.64 12.02 -8.62
N PHE A 37 -7.92 10.71 -8.58
CA PHE A 37 -7.58 9.80 -9.68
C PHE A 37 -8.36 10.12 -10.96
N TRP A 38 -9.60 10.61 -10.85
CA TRP A 38 -10.39 11.04 -12.03
C TRP A 38 -9.76 12.24 -12.74
N THR A 39 -9.25 13.18 -11.96
CA THR A 39 -8.73 14.46 -12.47
C THR A 39 -7.25 14.40 -12.84
N ASP A 40 -6.52 13.44 -12.30
CA ASP A 40 -5.08 13.29 -12.45
C ASP A 40 -4.76 11.91 -13.03
N GLY A 41 -4.65 11.85 -14.36
CA GLY A 41 -4.39 10.61 -15.08
C GLY A 41 -3.01 10.00 -14.84
N GLN A 42 -2.17 10.61 -14.00
CA GLN A 42 -0.84 10.07 -13.66
C GLN A 42 -0.76 9.57 -12.22
N TYR A 43 -1.71 9.93 -11.34
CA TYR A 43 -1.72 9.40 -9.97
C TYR A 43 -1.77 7.88 -9.97
N PHE A 44 -0.81 7.23 -9.29
CA PHE A 44 -0.74 5.77 -9.20
C PHE A 44 -2.01 5.14 -8.62
N GLY A 45 -2.71 5.88 -7.77
CA GLY A 45 -4.02 5.50 -7.26
C GLY A 45 -3.99 4.62 -6.00
N PRO A 46 -5.12 4.55 -5.28
CA PRO A 46 -5.20 3.89 -3.99
C PRO A 46 -4.97 2.38 -4.06
N ALA A 47 -5.48 1.68 -5.07
CA ALA A 47 -5.30 0.23 -5.18
C ALA A 47 -3.82 -0.16 -5.35
N ALA A 48 -3.05 0.60 -6.15
CA ALA A 48 -1.62 0.35 -6.35
C ALA A 48 -0.84 0.55 -5.04
N ILE A 49 -1.13 1.64 -4.31
CA ILE A 49 -0.47 1.94 -3.03
C ILE A 49 -0.81 0.89 -1.97
N VAL A 50 -2.04 0.39 -1.89
CA VAL A 50 -2.42 -0.72 -0.98
C VAL A 50 -1.64 -2.00 -1.29
N ASN A 51 -1.47 -2.34 -2.57
CA ASN A 51 -0.67 -3.50 -2.95
C ASN A 51 0.81 -3.30 -2.61
N ALA A 52 1.35 -2.09 -2.81
CA ALA A 52 2.72 -1.79 -2.44
C ALA A 52 2.93 -1.79 -0.91
N HIS A 53 1.98 -1.24 -0.15
CA HIS A 53 1.98 -1.26 1.32
C HIS A 53 2.17 -2.68 1.86
N ARG A 54 1.42 -3.66 1.31
CA ARG A 54 1.58 -5.07 1.68
C ARG A 54 3.04 -5.54 1.62
N PHE A 55 3.76 -5.21 0.54
CA PHE A 55 5.15 -5.65 0.37
C PHE A 55 6.14 -4.78 1.14
N ILE A 56 5.89 -3.47 1.25
CA ILE A 56 6.76 -2.56 2.01
C ILE A 56 6.87 -3.00 3.46
N PHE A 57 5.78 -3.44 4.07
CA PHE A 57 5.74 -3.81 5.49
C PHE A 57 5.80 -5.33 5.74
N ASP A 58 6.01 -6.15 4.72
CA ASP A 58 6.25 -7.59 4.90
C ASP A 58 7.71 -7.82 5.26
N SER A 59 8.00 -8.31 6.48
CA SER A 59 9.36 -8.58 6.96
C SER A 59 10.16 -9.59 6.12
N ARG A 60 9.52 -10.23 5.14
CA ARG A 60 10.12 -11.18 4.20
C ARG A 60 10.46 -10.55 2.85
N ASP A 61 10.13 -9.29 2.62
CA ASP A 61 10.44 -8.60 1.36
C ASP A 61 11.68 -7.70 1.53
N ASP A 62 12.70 -7.96 0.71
CA ASP A 62 13.99 -7.28 0.77
C ASP A 62 14.07 -6.05 -0.15
N ALA A 63 12.94 -5.64 -0.76
CA ALA A 63 12.86 -4.56 -1.75
C ALA A 63 11.90 -3.43 -1.30
N GLY A 64 11.70 -3.26 0.01
CA GLY A 64 10.90 -2.19 0.61
C GLY A 64 11.38 -0.80 0.20
N ASP A 65 12.68 -0.52 0.30
CA ASP A 65 13.26 0.79 -0.03
C ASP A 65 13.05 1.18 -1.49
N MET A 66 13.22 0.24 -2.42
CA MET A 66 12.97 0.47 -3.84
C MET A 66 11.50 0.85 -4.09
N ARG A 67 10.55 0.21 -3.40
CA ARG A 67 9.12 0.57 -3.50
C ARG A 67 8.84 1.93 -2.90
N LEU A 68 9.46 2.27 -1.77
CA LEU A 68 9.34 3.61 -1.17
C LEU A 68 9.84 4.69 -2.12
N GLU A 69 10.97 4.48 -2.82
CA GLU A 69 11.48 5.43 -3.82
C GLU A 69 10.51 5.61 -4.99
N ILE A 70 9.95 4.52 -5.53
CA ILE A 70 8.93 4.60 -6.59
C ILE A 70 7.72 5.42 -6.10
N LEU A 71 7.23 5.14 -4.89
CA LEU A 71 6.05 5.81 -4.33
C LEU A 71 6.31 7.23 -3.86
N ASN A 72 7.58 7.64 -3.72
CA ASN A 72 8.00 9.00 -3.40
C ASN A 72 7.92 9.95 -4.62
N ASP A 73 7.64 9.43 -5.82
CA ASP A 73 7.36 10.26 -6.98
C ASP A 73 6.17 11.22 -6.71
N LYS A 74 6.18 12.39 -7.36
CA LYS A 74 5.08 13.36 -7.30
C LYS A 74 3.71 12.74 -7.66
N GLU A 75 3.69 11.73 -8.52
CA GLU A 75 2.52 10.98 -8.95
C GLU A 75 2.20 9.77 -8.04
N GLY A 76 3.04 9.53 -7.03
CA GLY A 76 2.85 8.51 -6.00
C GLY A 76 1.97 8.97 -4.85
N VAL A 77 2.40 8.74 -3.61
CA VAL A 77 1.55 8.99 -2.42
C VAL A 77 1.16 10.46 -2.25
N TRP A 78 1.91 11.40 -2.83
CA TRP A 78 1.75 12.84 -2.63
C TRP A 78 0.50 13.43 -3.28
N ARG A 79 -0.08 12.75 -4.27
CA ARG A 79 -1.38 13.16 -4.86
C ARG A 79 -2.55 12.93 -3.93
N CYS A 80 -2.47 11.97 -3.00
CA CYS A 80 -3.56 11.67 -2.09
C CYS A 80 -3.92 12.88 -1.21
N ARG A 81 -5.16 13.36 -1.35
CA ARG A 81 -5.75 14.47 -0.59
C ARG A 81 -6.63 14.04 0.58
N THR A 82 -6.53 12.77 1.00
CA THR A 82 -7.23 12.26 2.20
C THR A 82 -8.74 12.50 2.16
N THR A 83 -9.37 12.23 1.00
CA THR A 83 -10.82 12.43 0.80
C THR A 83 -11.67 11.27 1.33
N PHE A 84 -11.07 10.20 1.83
CA PHE A 84 -11.70 9.00 2.43
C PHE A 84 -12.62 8.13 1.54
N ASN A 85 -13.09 8.59 0.37
CA ASN A 85 -13.92 7.80 -0.55
C ASN A 85 -13.38 6.38 -0.83
N CYS A 86 -12.06 6.22 -0.87
CA CYS A 86 -11.42 4.94 -1.14
C CYS A 86 -11.61 3.91 -0.02
N SER A 87 -11.61 4.35 1.23
CA SER A 87 -11.83 3.50 2.40
C SER A 87 -13.32 3.13 2.51
N GLU A 88 -14.22 4.09 2.30
CA GLU A 88 -15.68 3.86 2.30
C GLU A 88 -16.12 2.92 1.18
N ALA A 89 -15.55 3.07 -0.02
CA ALA A 89 -15.91 2.23 -1.17
C ALA A 89 -15.35 0.80 -1.11
N CYS A 90 -14.43 0.49 -0.19
CA CYS A 90 -13.77 -0.81 -0.19
C CYS A 90 -14.72 -1.92 0.31
N PRO A 91 -15.10 -2.91 -0.52
CA PRO A 91 -16.01 -3.99 -0.11
C PRO A 91 -15.37 -4.98 0.88
N ARG A 92 -14.08 -4.83 1.15
CA ARG A 92 -13.31 -5.65 2.10
C ARG A 92 -13.00 -4.91 3.41
N GLY A 93 -13.47 -3.67 3.56
CA GLY A 93 -13.28 -2.85 4.75
C GLY A 93 -11.84 -2.38 4.98
N ILE A 94 -10.99 -2.42 3.95
CA ILE A 94 -9.58 -2.03 4.06
C ILE A 94 -9.51 -0.54 4.39
N GLN A 95 -8.69 -0.19 5.38
CA GLN A 95 -8.42 1.19 5.75
C GLN A 95 -7.42 1.83 4.77
N VAL A 96 -7.86 2.03 3.53
CA VAL A 96 -7.01 2.47 2.40
C VAL A 96 -6.30 3.80 2.70
N THR A 97 -7.01 4.76 3.28
CA THR A 97 -6.43 6.07 3.64
C THR A 97 -5.34 5.93 4.70
N LYS A 98 -5.50 5.01 5.67
CA LYS A 98 -4.49 4.69 6.69
C LYS A 98 -3.24 4.09 6.04
N ALA A 99 -3.41 3.09 5.17
CA ALA A 99 -2.29 2.46 4.45
C ALA A 99 -1.48 3.48 3.63
N ILE A 100 -2.14 4.41 2.93
CA ILE A 100 -1.44 5.48 2.21
C ILE A 100 -0.66 6.40 3.17
N ALA A 101 -1.23 6.71 4.34
CA ALA A 101 -0.57 7.53 5.36
C ALA A 101 0.66 6.81 5.96
N GLU A 102 0.58 5.50 6.20
CA GLU A 102 1.70 4.69 6.68
C GLU A 102 2.86 4.67 5.68
N VAL A 103 2.58 4.53 4.38
CA VAL A 103 3.62 4.66 3.34
C VAL A 103 4.23 6.07 3.33
N LYS A 104 3.42 7.13 3.44
CA LYS A 104 3.93 8.52 3.55
C LYS A 104 4.89 8.65 4.75
N GLN A 105 4.53 8.11 5.90
CA GLN A 105 5.37 8.14 7.09
C GLN A 105 6.66 7.35 6.89
N ALA A 106 6.61 6.17 6.27
CA ALA A 106 7.79 5.38 5.95
C ALA A 106 8.76 6.13 5.02
N ILE A 107 8.24 6.85 4.01
CA ILE A 107 9.07 7.69 3.11
C ILE A 107 9.73 8.83 3.88
N LEU A 108 8.99 9.52 4.76
CA LEU A 108 9.52 10.68 5.51
C LEU A 108 10.54 10.27 6.57
N THR A 109 10.31 9.14 7.23
CA THR A 109 11.12 8.69 8.37
C THR A 109 12.22 7.71 7.99
N ARG A 110 12.13 7.10 6.80
CA ARG A 110 12.98 5.99 6.35
C ARG A 110 12.98 4.83 7.35
N LYS A 111 11.81 4.57 7.94
CA LYS A 111 11.59 3.47 8.88
C LYS A 111 10.39 2.65 8.42
N ILE A 112 10.66 1.37 8.23
CA ILE A 112 9.68 0.30 8.09
C ILE A 112 9.66 -0.40 9.45
#